data_AF-A0A835I8R8-F1
#
_entry.id   AF-A0A835I8R8-F1
#
_cell.length_a   1.000
_cell.length_b   1.000
_cell.length_c   1.000
_cell.angle_alpha   90.00
_cell.angle_beta   90.00
_cell.angle_gamma   90.00
#
_symmetry.space_group_name_H-M   'P 1'
#
loop_
_entity.id
_entity.type
_entity.pdbx_description
1 polymer ?
#
loop_
_entity_poly.entity_id
_entity_poly.type
_entity_poly.pdbx_seq_one_letter_code
_entity_poly.pdbx_strand_id
1 'polypeptide(L)'
;MFCKRGFSMHTTVKSFCSSSYLTTIPLPSKRETHMWYITPDELKDASLIDQYLNVLSPSEKENVIRLPGDKLQRSAILARTLVRTTLARYTNSVVSPSLFKFRKNNFGKPEVDWQCDKNWKPPPLHFNLSHTSSLIACGVTVDMPIGIDVEEKQRKTRNNLSSLARRFFTLDEVDYLNTISNPEIQRQEFIKLWTLKEAYVKALGKGFSAAPFNTFTIRFRGTSRLSLQKCGHSNSEESEIIVETLAEPKNVTTNWRFALLELASSHYVAICVENKRIKGVENDPPLLKVWKTVPFIKDELLSETDSVRTISSFV
;
A
#
# COMPACT_ATOMS: atom_id res chain seq x y z
N MET A 1 -14.11 -23.19 69.62
CA MET A 1 -12.82 -22.55 69.89
C MET A 1 -11.81 -23.12 68.90
N PHE A 2 -11.05 -22.25 68.22
CA PHE A 2 -9.95 -22.52 67.25
C PHE A 2 -10.32 -23.18 65.90
N CYS A 3 -10.52 -22.40 64.83
CA CYS A 3 -9.52 -21.76 63.93
C CYS A 3 -8.99 -22.72 62.85
N LYS A 4 -9.66 -22.77 61.69
CA LYS A 4 -9.08 -23.24 60.43
C LYS A 4 -8.61 -22.00 59.65
N ARG A 5 -7.29 -21.79 59.59
CA ARG A 5 -6.65 -20.80 58.73
C ARG A 5 -6.87 -21.20 57.27
N GLY A 6 -7.67 -20.42 56.54
CA GLY A 6 -7.71 -20.45 55.09
C GLY A 6 -6.45 -19.79 54.53
N PHE A 7 -5.64 -20.53 53.79
CA PHE A 7 -4.64 -19.94 52.92
C PHE A 7 -5.34 -19.50 51.64
N SER A 8 -5.67 -18.21 51.57
CA SER A 8 -6.00 -17.52 50.31
C SER A 8 -4.69 -17.37 49.53
N MET A 9 -4.48 -18.20 48.51
CA MET A 9 -3.52 -17.88 47.45
C MET A 9 -4.14 -16.77 46.60
N HIS A 10 -3.89 -15.52 46.99
CA HIS A 10 -3.99 -14.40 46.08
C HIS A 10 -2.89 -14.56 45.03
N THR A 11 -3.20 -15.29 43.96
CA THR A 11 -2.46 -15.17 42.71
C THR A 11 -2.82 -13.80 42.14
N THR A 12 -2.03 -12.80 42.50
CA THR A 12 -2.05 -11.49 41.85
C THR A 12 -1.62 -11.72 40.41
N VAL A 13 -2.59 -12.01 39.54
CA VAL A 13 -2.42 -11.86 38.10
C VAL A 13 -2.07 -10.40 37.91
N LYS A 14 -0.78 -10.11 37.71
CA LYS A 14 -0.34 -8.83 37.16
C LYS A 14 -0.97 -8.74 35.79
N SER A 15 -2.16 -8.14 35.74
CA SER A 15 -2.72 -7.59 34.51
C SER A 15 -1.69 -6.61 33.99
N PHE A 16 -0.90 -7.04 33.00
CA PHE A 16 -0.24 -6.11 32.13
C PHE A 16 -1.36 -5.43 31.34
N CYS A 17 -1.90 -4.35 31.88
CA CYS A 17 -2.50 -3.31 31.07
C CYS A 17 -1.36 -2.71 30.23
N SER A 18 -0.96 -3.39 29.15
CA SER A 18 -0.26 -2.74 28.06
C SER A 18 -1.25 -1.73 27.52
N SER A 19 -0.97 -0.45 27.75
CA SER A 19 -1.82 0.62 27.28
C SER A 19 -1.94 0.51 25.75
N SER A 20 -3.14 0.22 25.26
CA SER A 20 -3.44 -0.08 23.87
C SER A 20 -3.49 1.19 23.03
N TYR A 21 -2.44 2.01 23.10
CA TYR A 21 -2.32 3.26 22.35
C TYR A 21 -1.54 3.02 21.06
N LEU A 22 -2.03 3.60 19.97
CA LEU A 22 -1.30 3.63 18.71
C LEU A 22 -0.16 4.65 18.83
N THR A 23 1.03 4.27 18.37
CA THR A 23 2.15 5.19 18.25
C THR A 23 1.81 6.31 17.28
N THR A 24 1.88 7.56 17.74
CA THR A 24 1.72 8.73 16.88
C THR A 24 2.92 8.86 15.95
N ILE A 25 2.67 9.20 14.69
CA ILE A 25 3.70 9.36 13.66
C ILE A 25 3.62 10.79 13.13
N PRO A 26 4.74 11.51 12.95
CA PRO A 26 4.73 12.82 12.34
C PRO A 26 4.11 12.74 10.94
N LEU A 27 3.44 13.82 10.53
CA LEU A 27 2.92 13.91 9.17
C LEU A 27 4.06 13.76 8.15
N PRO A 28 3.88 12.96 7.09
CA PRO A 28 4.85 12.90 6.00
C PRO A 28 5.09 14.31 5.47
N SER A 29 6.34 14.65 5.18
CA SER A 29 6.60 15.86 4.38
C SER A 29 5.92 15.75 3.01
N LYS A 30 5.80 16.86 2.27
CA LYS A 30 5.22 16.85 0.91
C LYS A 30 6.03 16.04 -0.10
N ARG A 31 7.23 15.57 0.24
CA ARG A 31 8.05 14.68 -0.60
C ARG A 31 8.18 13.27 -0.03
N GLU A 32 7.51 13.00 1.08
CA GLU A 32 7.58 11.74 1.78
C GLU A 32 6.29 10.94 1.60
N THR A 33 6.44 9.66 1.34
CA THR A 33 5.34 8.71 1.25
C THR A 33 5.54 7.65 2.33
N HIS A 34 4.49 7.35 3.08
CA HIS A 34 4.51 6.26 4.04
C HIS A 34 3.68 5.09 3.48
N MET A 35 4.22 3.89 3.56
CA MET A 35 3.52 2.64 3.29
C MET A 35 3.41 1.86 4.59
N TRP A 36 2.22 1.39 4.93
CA TRP A 36 1.95 0.52 6.07
C TRP A 36 1.44 -0.81 5.55
N TYR A 37 1.88 -1.92 6.11
CA TYR A 37 1.33 -3.22 5.76
C TYR A 37 1.20 -4.18 6.93
N ILE A 38 0.30 -5.14 6.75
CA ILE A 38 0.07 -6.28 7.65
C ILE A 38 0.16 -7.55 6.83
N THR A 39 0.60 -8.63 7.48
CA THR A 39 0.59 -10.00 6.96
C THR A 39 -0.54 -10.76 7.66
N PRO A 40 -1.66 -11.08 6.98
CA PRO A 40 -2.81 -11.73 7.60
C PRO A 40 -2.48 -13.02 8.35
N ASP A 41 -1.48 -13.78 7.89
CA ASP A 41 -1.06 -15.04 8.52
C ASP A 41 -0.35 -14.87 9.86
N GLU A 42 0.16 -13.67 10.18
CA GLU A 42 0.78 -13.37 11.48
C GLU A 42 -0.27 -12.96 12.54
N LEU A 43 -1.51 -12.65 12.13
CA LEU A 43 -2.54 -12.05 12.99
C LEU A 43 -3.56 -13.07 13.51
N LYS A 44 -3.13 -14.28 13.91
CA LYS A 44 -4.05 -15.42 14.16
C LYS A 44 -4.79 -15.39 15.51
N ASP A 45 -4.40 -14.50 16.42
CA ASP A 45 -5.03 -14.37 17.74
C ASP A 45 -6.50 -13.91 17.64
N ALA A 46 -7.42 -14.71 18.18
CA ALA A 46 -8.84 -14.40 18.18
C ALA A 46 -9.17 -13.13 18.96
N SER A 47 -8.47 -12.87 20.07
CA SER A 47 -8.68 -11.68 20.90
C SER A 47 -8.33 -10.39 20.15
N LEU A 48 -7.31 -10.43 19.29
CA LEU A 48 -6.97 -9.32 18.40
C LEU A 48 -8.05 -9.08 17.35
N ILE A 49 -8.63 -10.14 16.79
CA ILE A 49 -9.72 -10.01 15.84
C ILE A 49 -10.96 -9.37 16.48
N ASP A 50 -11.29 -9.72 17.72
CA ASP A 50 -12.38 -9.08 18.48
C ASP A 50 -12.09 -7.60 18.73
N GLN A 51 -10.85 -7.25 19.08
CA GLN A 51 -10.42 -5.86 19.21
C GLN A 51 -10.55 -5.11 17.88
N TYR A 52 -10.16 -5.73 16.77
CA TYR A 52 -10.26 -5.15 15.43
C TYR A 52 -11.70 -4.95 14.99
N LEU A 53 -12.61 -5.88 15.32
CA LEU A 53 -14.04 -5.66 15.11
C LEU A 53 -14.52 -4.40 15.84
N ASN A 54 -14.03 -4.10 17.05
CA ASN A 54 -14.39 -2.86 17.76
C ASN A 54 -13.87 -1.57 17.09
N VAL A 55 -12.91 -1.68 16.17
CA VAL A 55 -12.43 -0.55 15.34
C VAL A 55 -13.36 -0.27 14.16
N LEU A 56 -14.08 -1.27 13.64
CA LEU A 56 -14.96 -1.12 12.49
C LEU A 56 -16.25 -0.37 12.85
N SER A 57 -16.76 0.41 11.89
CA SER A 57 -18.10 1.00 12.01
C SER A 57 -19.19 -0.08 11.98
N PRO A 58 -20.41 0.19 12.48
CA PRO A 58 -21.54 -0.75 12.37
C PRO A 58 -21.81 -1.20 10.92
N SER A 59 -21.75 -0.28 9.96
CA SER A 59 -21.95 -0.59 8.54
C SER A 59 -20.82 -1.43 7.95
N GLU A 60 -19.58 -1.24 8.41
CA GLU A 60 -18.45 -2.08 8.01
C GLU A 60 -18.60 -3.50 8.56
N LYS A 61 -19.00 -3.65 9.84
CA LYS A 61 -19.29 -4.96 10.45
C LYS A 61 -20.35 -5.73 9.68
N GLU A 62 -21.45 -5.06 9.32
CA GLU A 62 -22.52 -5.68 8.55
C GLU A 62 -22.05 -6.13 7.15
N ASN A 63 -21.26 -5.29 6.47
CA ASN A 63 -20.68 -5.66 5.17
C ASN A 63 -19.72 -6.85 5.27
N VAL A 64 -18.94 -6.94 6.35
CA VAL A 64 -18.06 -8.10 6.61
C VAL A 64 -18.89 -9.37 6.75
N ILE A 65 -19.96 -9.37 7.55
CA ILE A 65 -20.81 -10.55 7.78
C ILE A 65 -21.41 -11.10 6.48
N ARG A 66 -21.69 -10.23 5.50
CA ARG A 66 -22.23 -10.62 4.19
C ARG A 66 -21.20 -11.26 3.25
N LEU A 67 -19.90 -11.15 3.53
CA LEU A 67 -18.87 -11.77 2.69
C LEU A 67 -18.83 -13.29 2.88
N PRO A 68 -18.63 -14.06 1.80
CA PRO A 68 -18.62 -15.51 1.89
C PRO A 68 -17.29 -16.02 2.47
N GLY A 69 -17.39 -16.74 3.58
CA GLY A 69 -16.30 -17.51 4.18
C GLY A 69 -15.29 -16.69 4.98
N ASP A 70 -14.72 -17.34 5.99
CA ASP A 70 -13.90 -16.72 7.04
C ASP A 70 -12.68 -15.99 6.48
N LYS A 71 -12.07 -16.49 5.39
CA LYS A 71 -10.88 -15.86 4.78
C LYS A 71 -11.19 -14.48 4.22
N LEU A 72 -12.32 -14.30 3.52
CA LEU A 72 -12.70 -13.01 2.96
C LEU A 72 -13.16 -12.04 4.05
N GLN A 73 -13.93 -12.54 5.02
CA GLN A 73 -14.36 -11.75 6.18
C GLN A 73 -13.14 -11.22 6.95
N ARG A 74 -12.18 -12.10 7.26
CA ARG A 74 -10.94 -11.75 7.94
C ARG A 74 -10.13 -10.73 7.16
N SER A 75 -9.93 -10.92 5.85
CA SER A 75 -9.23 -9.96 5.01
C SER A 75 -9.89 -8.58 5.04
N ALA A 76 -11.22 -8.52 5.01
CA ALA A 76 -11.98 -7.27 5.09
C ALA A 76 -11.84 -6.57 6.46
N ILE A 77 -11.88 -7.31 7.57
CA ILE A 77 -11.63 -6.78 8.92
C ILE A 77 -10.23 -6.17 9.00
N LEU A 78 -9.23 -6.92 8.54
CA LEU A 78 -7.83 -6.53 8.58
C LEU A 78 -7.56 -5.29 7.70
N ALA A 79 -8.12 -5.22 6.50
CA ALA A 79 -8.00 -4.06 5.63
C ALA A 79 -8.60 -2.78 6.23
N ARG A 80 -9.78 -2.89 6.86
CA ARG A 80 -10.41 -1.75 7.55
C ARG A 80 -9.63 -1.31 8.77
N THR A 81 -9.14 -2.27 9.54
CA THR A 81 -8.31 -2.03 10.73
C THR A 81 -7.01 -1.32 10.34
N LEU A 82 -6.32 -1.80 9.31
CA LEU A 82 -5.08 -1.18 8.83
C LEU A 82 -5.31 0.30 8.52
N VAL A 83 -6.31 0.64 7.73
CA VAL A 83 -6.57 2.03 7.33
C VAL A 83 -6.93 2.90 8.52
N ARG A 84 -7.89 2.47 9.33
CA ARG A 84 -8.36 3.25 10.48
C ARG A 84 -7.25 3.50 11.48
N THR A 85 -6.46 2.48 11.78
CA THR A 85 -5.33 2.62 12.71
C THR A 85 -4.19 3.41 12.08
N THR A 86 -3.84 3.21 10.81
CA THR A 86 -2.81 3.99 10.11
C THR A 86 -3.17 5.48 10.10
N LEU A 87 -4.40 5.84 9.74
CA LEU A 87 -4.83 7.24 9.72
C LEU A 87 -4.83 7.87 11.11
N ALA A 88 -5.27 7.13 12.15
CA ALA A 88 -5.26 7.62 13.53
C ALA A 88 -3.87 8.09 13.98
N ARG A 89 -2.80 7.38 13.56
CA ARG A 89 -1.40 7.72 13.91
C ARG A 89 -1.00 9.13 13.47
N TYR A 90 -1.61 9.65 12.41
CA TYR A 90 -1.34 10.99 11.85
C TYR A 90 -2.25 12.09 12.39
N THR A 91 -3.14 11.78 13.33
CA THR A 91 -4.07 12.77 13.93
C THR A 91 -3.60 13.31 15.27
N ASN A 92 -2.38 12.98 15.70
CA ASN A 92 -1.87 13.28 17.05
C ASN A 92 -2.85 12.83 18.15
N SER A 93 -3.44 11.65 17.98
CA SER A 93 -4.43 11.04 18.88
C SER A 93 -5.73 11.84 19.05
N VAL A 94 -6.00 12.84 18.21
CA VAL A 94 -7.26 13.61 18.24
C VAL A 94 -8.45 12.76 17.79
N VAL A 95 -8.25 11.87 16.80
CA VAL A 95 -9.30 11.02 16.25
C VAL A 95 -8.99 9.56 16.53
N SER A 96 -9.90 8.87 17.23
CA SER A 96 -9.75 7.43 17.46
C SER A 96 -10.08 6.63 16.19
N PRO A 97 -9.48 5.44 16.00
CA PRO A 97 -9.69 4.61 14.81
C PRO A 97 -11.16 4.33 14.46
N SER A 98 -12.02 4.13 15.47
CA SER A 98 -13.44 3.81 15.27
C SER A 98 -14.29 5.01 14.84
N LEU A 99 -13.83 6.23 15.08
CA LEU A 99 -14.56 7.46 14.76
C LEU A 99 -14.37 7.94 13.31
N PHE A 100 -13.41 7.37 12.57
CA PHE A 100 -13.27 7.68 11.15
C PHE A 100 -14.54 7.37 10.36
N LYS A 101 -14.97 8.35 9.59
CA LYS A 101 -15.99 8.19 8.56
C LYS A 101 -15.32 8.22 7.20
N PHE A 102 -15.78 7.34 6.32
CA PHE A 102 -15.28 7.25 4.96
C PHE A 102 -16.42 7.53 4.00
N ARG A 103 -16.10 8.25 2.93
CA ARG A 103 -16.95 8.40 1.75
C ARG A 103 -16.23 7.83 0.54
N LYS A 104 -16.96 7.55 -0.52
CA LYS A 104 -16.38 7.21 -1.81
C LYS A 104 -16.45 8.44 -2.70
N ASN A 105 -15.41 8.71 -3.47
CA ASN A 105 -15.49 9.68 -4.55
C ASN A 105 -16.43 9.16 -5.68
N ASN A 106 -16.62 9.97 -6.72
CA ASN A 106 -17.50 9.64 -7.85
C ASN A 106 -17.16 8.32 -8.59
N PHE A 107 -15.97 7.77 -8.35
CA PHE A 107 -15.46 6.56 -9.00
C PHE A 107 -15.21 5.42 -8.01
N GLY A 108 -15.66 5.55 -6.77
CA GLY A 108 -15.59 4.50 -5.76
C GLY A 108 -14.32 4.47 -4.89
N LYS A 109 -13.34 5.36 -5.12
CA LYS A 109 -12.11 5.46 -4.30
C LYS A 109 -12.49 6.00 -2.91
N PRO A 110 -12.09 5.32 -1.82
CA PRO A 110 -12.41 5.77 -0.47
C PRO A 110 -11.58 6.99 -0.07
N GLU A 111 -12.21 7.92 0.63
CA GLU A 111 -11.61 9.13 1.20
C GLU A 111 -12.12 9.31 2.64
N VAL A 112 -11.31 9.95 3.49
CA VAL A 112 -11.76 10.32 4.83
C VAL A 112 -12.75 11.47 4.71
N ASP A 113 -13.89 11.32 5.34
CA ASP A 113 -14.84 12.41 5.52
C ASP A 113 -14.48 13.17 6.80
N TRP A 114 -13.57 14.13 6.67
CA TRP A 114 -13.08 14.91 7.79
C TRP A 114 -14.19 15.80 8.34
N GLN A 115 -14.55 15.58 9.60
CA GLN A 115 -15.42 16.49 10.32
C GLN A 115 -14.59 17.71 10.72
N CYS A 116 -14.97 18.89 10.22
CA CYS A 116 -14.32 20.13 10.59
C CYS A 116 -14.78 20.55 11.99
N ASP A 117 -13.87 20.56 12.96
CA ASP A 117 -14.04 21.25 14.24
C ASP A 117 -13.45 22.65 14.12
N LYS A 118 -14.06 23.65 14.76
CA LYS A 118 -13.51 25.03 14.80
C LYS A 118 -12.13 25.09 15.43
N ASN A 119 -11.81 24.14 16.32
CA ASN A 119 -10.56 24.12 17.09
C ASN A 119 -9.51 23.14 16.57
N TRP A 120 -9.81 22.39 15.51
CA TRP A 120 -8.87 21.41 14.95
C TRP A 120 -8.97 21.32 13.43
N LYS A 121 -7.84 21.54 12.76
CA LYS A 121 -7.73 21.38 11.32
C LYS A 121 -7.24 19.97 11.00
N PRO A 122 -8.02 19.15 10.26
CA PRO A 122 -7.59 17.83 9.85
C PRO A 122 -6.36 17.89 8.95
N PRO A 123 -5.43 16.92 9.05
CA PRO A 123 -4.31 16.85 8.13
C PRO A 123 -4.81 16.52 6.71
N PRO A 124 -4.25 17.13 5.65
CA PRO A 124 -4.68 16.90 4.27
C PRO A 124 -4.10 15.57 3.73
N LEU A 125 -4.48 14.47 4.37
CA LEU A 125 -4.01 13.12 4.05
C LEU A 125 -4.74 12.57 2.84
N HIS A 126 -3.96 11.96 1.94
CA HIS A 126 -4.47 11.05 0.93
C HIS A 126 -3.99 9.64 1.27
N PHE A 127 -4.82 8.65 0.99
CA PHE A 127 -4.45 7.25 1.18
C PHE A 127 -4.97 6.37 0.05
N ASN A 128 -4.37 5.19 -0.08
CA ASN A 128 -4.85 4.15 -0.97
C ASN A 128 -4.53 2.77 -0.40
N LEU A 129 -5.37 1.78 -0.69
CA LEU A 129 -5.15 0.39 -0.28
C LEU A 129 -4.88 -0.51 -1.47
N SER A 130 -4.08 -1.55 -1.23
CA SER A 130 -4.09 -2.76 -2.04
C SER A 130 -3.87 -3.99 -1.17
N HIS A 131 -4.28 -5.15 -1.65
CA HIS A 131 -4.09 -6.39 -0.92
C HIS A 131 -3.99 -7.59 -1.86
N THR A 132 -3.18 -8.56 -1.44
CA THR A 132 -3.16 -9.94 -1.93
C THR A 132 -3.79 -10.85 -0.87
N SER A 133 -3.65 -12.16 -1.05
CA SER A 133 -4.12 -13.12 -0.06
C SER A 133 -3.24 -13.14 1.21
N SER A 134 -1.97 -12.75 1.07
CA SER A 134 -0.93 -12.82 2.11
C SER A 134 -0.44 -11.46 2.60
N LEU A 135 -0.88 -10.35 2.01
CA LEU A 135 -0.44 -9.01 2.37
C LEU A 135 -1.53 -7.96 2.14
N ILE A 136 -1.68 -7.03 3.07
CA ILE A 136 -2.56 -5.86 2.92
C ILE A 136 -1.72 -4.62 3.17
N ALA A 137 -1.72 -3.68 2.22
CA ALA A 137 -0.95 -2.46 2.24
C ALA A 137 -1.83 -1.21 2.18
N CYS A 138 -1.36 -0.14 2.83
CA CYS A 138 -1.95 1.18 2.86
C CYS A 138 -0.86 2.23 2.61
N GLY A 139 -0.94 2.95 1.50
CA GLY A 139 -0.08 4.10 1.23
C GLY A 139 -0.70 5.39 1.76
N VAL A 140 0.11 6.31 2.28
CA VAL A 140 -0.30 7.60 2.86
C VAL A 140 0.65 8.72 2.41
N THR A 141 0.06 9.85 2.00
CA THR A 141 0.75 11.08 1.57
C THR A 141 0.03 12.31 2.10
N VAL A 142 0.70 13.46 2.05
CA VAL A 142 0.14 14.78 2.37
C VAL A 142 0.01 15.60 1.08
N ASP A 143 -1.17 16.21 0.83
CA ASP A 143 -1.49 17.10 -0.30
C ASP A 143 -1.34 16.52 -1.73
N MET A 144 -1.03 15.22 -1.84
CA MET A 144 -0.78 14.53 -3.11
C MET A 144 -1.64 13.27 -3.25
N PRO A 145 -2.39 13.10 -4.34
CA PRO A 145 -3.01 11.84 -4.68
C PRO A 145 -1.99 10.69 -4.72
N ILE A 146 -2.37 9.55 -4.14
CA ILE A 146 -1.59 8.33 -4.12
C ILE A 146 -2.40 7.16 -4.68
N GLY A 147 -1.72 6.25 -5.36
CA GLY A 147 -2.17 4.90 -5.64
C GLY A 147 -1.09 3.91 -5.23
N ILE A 148 -1.51 2.78 -4.64
CA ILE A 148 -0.63 1.66 -4.30
C ILE A 148 -1.21 0.39 -4.88
N ASP A 149 -0.34 -0.46 -5.40
CA ASP A 149 -0.70 -1.83 -5.74
C ASP A 149 0.32 -2.84 -5.24
N VAL A 150 -0.16 -4.03 -4.89
CA VAL A 150 0.66 -5.13 -4.37
C VAL A 150 0.27 -6.42 -5.07
N GLU A 151 1.26 -7.17 -5.55
CA GLU A 151 1.05 -8.46 -6.21
C GLU A 151 2.09 -9.49 -5.74
N GLU A 152 1.67 -10.74 -5.59
CA GLU A 152 2.55 -11.84 -5.22
C GLU A 152 3.54 -12.14 -6.37
N LYS A 153 4.84 -12.12 -6.09
CA LYS A 153 5.92 -12.34 -7.07
C LYS A 153 5.76 -13.69 -7.77
N GLN A 154 5.30 -14.71 -7.05
CA GLN A 154 5.10 -16.07 -7.55
C GLN A 154 3.66 -16.35 -8.01
N ARG A 155 2.85 -15.30 -8.21
CA ARG A 155 1.47 -15.43 -8.68
C ARG A 155 1.43 -16.21 -10.00
N LYS A 156 0.71 -17.33 -9.98
CA LYS A 156 0.43 -18.12 -11.18
C LYS A 156 -0.72 -17.48 -11.95
N THR A 157 -0.49 -17.17 -13.23
CA THR A 157 -1.57 -16.75 -14.13
C THR A 157 -2.28 -18.01 -14.63
N ARG A 158 -3.61 -18.12 -14.40
CA ARG A 158 -4.40 -19.26 -14.92
C ARG A 158 -4.47 -19.27 -16.44
N ASN A 159 -4.37 -18.09 -17.06
CA ASN A 159 -4.39 -17.89 -18.51
C ASN A 159 -2.98 -17.77 -19.06
N ASN A 160 -2.83 -18.00 -20.36
CA ASN A 160 -1.60 -17.73 -21.09
C ASN A 160 -1.21 -16.25 -20.92
N LEU A 161 -0.02 -15.99 -20.38
CA LEU A 161 0.47 -14.65 -20.05
C LEU A 161 0.48 -13.72 -21.26
N SER A 162 0.89 -14.22 -22.43
CA SER A 162 0.90 -13.45 -23.67
C SER A 162 -0.51 -13.03 -24.12
N SER A 163 -1.53 -13.87 -23.86
CA SER A 163 -2.92 -13.51 -24.14
C SER A 163 -3.43 -12.40 -23.22
N LEU A 164 -3.00 -12.41 -21.95
CA LEU A 164 -3.37 -11.40 -20.97
C LEU A 164 -2.70 -10.07 -21.27
N ALA A 165 -1.40 -10.10 -21.58
CA ALA A 165 -0.64 -8.93 -22.02
C ALA A 165 -1.29 -8.28 -23.25
N ARG A 166 -1.60 -9.05 -24.31
CA ARG A 166 -2.27 -8.52 -25.52
C ARG A 166 -3.64 -7.90 -25.25
N ARG A 167 -4.36 -8.38 -24.22
CA ARG A 167 -5.69 -7.86 -23.88
C ARG A 167 -5.63 -6.53 -23.14
N PHE A 168 -4.64 -6.35 -22.27
CA PHE A 168 -4.63 -5.23 -21.32
C PHE A 168 -3.51 -4.23 -21.59
N PHE A 169 -2.35 -4.63 -22.10
CA PHE A 169 -1.19 -3.77 -22.26
C PHE A 169 -1.11 -3.15 -23.65
N THR A 170 -0.30 -2.11 -23.80
CA THR A 170 -0.03 -1.49 -25.10
C THR A 170 0.87 -2.39 -25.95
N LEU A 171 0.93 -2.13 -27.27
CA LEU A 171 1.78 -2.89 -28.17
C LEU A 171 3.26 -2.82 -27.76
N ASP A 172 3.74 -1.64 -27.34
CA ASP A 172 5.11 -1.45 -26.86
C ASP A 172 5.45 -2.34 -25.66
N GLU A 173 4.53 -2.45 -24.69
CA GLU A 173 4.70 -3.28 -23.49
C GLU A 173 4.64 -4.78 -23.83
N VAL A 174 3.75 -5.16 -24.74
CA VAL A 174 3.65 -6.53 -25.25
C VAL A 174 4.94 -6.92 -25.97
N ASP A 175 5.45 -6.06 -26.84
CA ASP A 175 6.69 -6.29 -27.57
C ASP A 175 7.88 -6.38 -26.62
N TYR A 176 7.98 -5.50 -25.63
CA TYR A 176 8.96 -5.60 -24.55
C TYR A 176 8.92 -6.97 -23.87
N LEU A 177 7.75 -7.42 -23.43
CA LEU A 177 7.60 -8.73 -22.78
C LEU A 177 8.00 -9.88 -23.70
N ASN A 178 7.69 -9.79 -25.01
CA ASN A 178 8.05 -10.81 -25.98
C ASN A 178 9.57 -10.91 -26.23
N THR A 179 10.35 -9.87 -25.91
CA THR A 179 11.83 -9.94 -25.99
C THR A 179 12.45 -10.84 -24.92
N ILE A 180 11.71 -11.17 -23.85
CA ILE A 180 12.21 -11.94 -22.72
C ILE A 180 12.00 -13.43 -22.98
N SER A 181 13.09 -14.16 -23.26
CA SER A 181 13.01 -15.59 -23.57
C SER A 181 12.75 -16.48 -22.36
N ASN A 182 13.19 -16.07 -21.15
CA ASN A 182 12.98 -16.85 -19.93
C ASN A 182 11.53 -16.65 -19.43
N PRO A 183 10.68 -17.70 -19.39
CA PRO A 183 9.27 -17.56 -19.02
C PRO A 183 9.03 -17.03 -17.60
N GLU A 184 9.91 -17.39 -16.66
CA GLU A 184 9.78 -16.95 -15.26
C GLU A 184 10.13 -15.47 -15.12
N ILE A 185 11.18 -15.00 -15.82
CA ILE A 185 11.52 -13.57 -15.86
C ILE A 185 10.42 -12.79 -16.57
N GLN A 186 9.92 -13.29 -17.71
CA GLN A 186 8.82 -12.66 -18.45
C GLN A 186 7.57 -12.52 -17.56
N ARG A 187 7.25 -13.54 -16.76
CA ARG A 187 6.14 -13.52 -15.82
C ARG A 187 6.35 -12.48 -14.72
N GLN A 188 7.55 -12.37 -14.17
CA GLN A 188 7.88 -11.37 -13.16
C GLN A 188 7.76 -9.94 -13.71
N GLU A 189 8.26 -9.70 -14.93
CA GLU A 189 8.14 -8.39 -15.61
C GLU A 189 6.69 -8.04 -15.92
N PHE A 190 5.87 -9.01 -16.35
CA PHE A 190 4.44 -8.81 -16.52
C PHE A 190 3.75 -8.38 -15.22
N ILE A 191 4.08 -9.04 -14.09
CA ILE A 191 3.50 -8.67 -12.79
C ILE A 191 3.94 -7.26 -12.39
N LYS A 192 5.22 -6.90 -12.55
CA LYS A 192 5.70 -5.53 -12.27
C LYS A 192 4.93 -4.49 -13.08
N LEU A 193 4.77 -4.71 -14.39
CA LEU A 193 3.99 -3.81 -15.25
C LEU A 193 2.53 -3.72 -14.82
N TRP A 194 1.90 -4.86 -14.48
CA TRP A 194 0.55 -4.90 -13.95
C TRP A 194 0.42 -4.05 -12.68
N THR A 195 1.29 -4.27 -11.70
CA THR A 195 1.30 -3.57 -10.42
C THR A 195 1.51 -2.06 -10.62
N LEU A 196 2.42 -1.66 -11.50
CA LEU A 196 2.64 -0.23 -11.83
C LEU A 196 1.40 0.41 -12.46
N LYS A 197 0.73 -0.29 -13.39
CA LYS A 197 -0.49 0.20 -14.05
C LYS A 197 -1.66 0.34 -13.08
N GLU A 198 -1.88 -0.66 -12.21
CA GLU A 198 -2.89 -0.59 -11.15
C GLU A 198 -2.61 0.58 -10.20
N ALA A 199 -1.36 0.76 -9.77
CA ALA A 199 -0.98 1.87 -8.90
C ALA A 199 -1.26 3.23 -9.55
N TYR A 200 -0.95 3.39 -10.84
CA TYR A 200 -1.27 4.61 -11.60
C TYR A 200 -2.77 4.88 -11.69
N VAL A 201 -3.57 3.89 -12.08
CA VAL A 201 -5.03 4.03 -12.18
C VAL A 201 -5.66 4.36 -10.82
N LYS A 202 -5.17 3.73 -9.75
CA LYS A 202 -5.59 4.04 -8.37
C LYS A 202 -5.19 5.46 -7.97
N ALA A 203 -4.04 5.95 -8.40
CA ALA A 203 -3.58 7.31 -8.12
C ALA A 203 -4.47 8.36 -8.81
N LEU A 204 -4.82 8.14 -10.08
CA LEU A 204 -5.79 8.95 -10.83
C LEU A 204 -7.15 9.02 -10.13
N GLY A 205 -7.57 7.93 -9.48
CA GLY A 205 -8.80 7.89 -8.70
C GLY A 205 -10.09 7.97 -9.53
N LYS A 206 -10.00 7.72 -10.84
CA LYS A 206 -11.11 7.75 -11.80
C LYS A 206 -11.70 6.36 -12.13
N GLY A 207 -11.23 5.32 -11.44
CA GLY A 207 -11.61 3.93 -11.71
C GLY A 207 -11.00 3.38 -13.00
N PHE A 208 -11.05 2.05 -13.16
CA PHE A 208 -10.44 1.34 -14.29
C PHE A 208 -11.02 1.78 -15.65
N SER A 209 -12.32 2.06 -15.72
CA SER A 209 -13.00 2.46 -16.95
C SER A 209 -12.50 3.79 -17.54
N ALA A 210 -11.98 4.69 -16.70
CA ALA A 210 -11.53 6.01 -17.14
C ALA A 210 -10.07 6.00 -17.64
N ALA A 211 -9.29 5.00 -17.29
CA ALA A 211 -7.91 4.83 -17.75
C ALA A 211 -7.63 3.33 -18.00
N PRO A 212 -8.19 2.75 -19.08
CA PRO A 212 -7.91 1.38 -19.45
C PRO A 212 -6.40 1.18 -19.68
N PHE A 213 -5.88 0.02 -19.33
CA PHE A 213 -4.43 -0.21 -19.40
C PHE A 213 -3.84 -0.06 -20.81
N ASN A 214 -4.62 -0.22 -21.88
CA ASN A 214 -4.12 -0.07 -23.24
C ASN A 214 -4.12 1.38 -23.75
N THR A 215 -4.45 2.37 -22.93
CA THR A 215 -4.45 3.80 -23.32
C THR A 215 -3.19 4.56 -22.91
N PHE A 216 -2.32 3.93 -22.12
CA PHE A 216 -1.06 4.50 -21.66
C PHE A 216 0.03 3.43 -21.55
N THR A 217 1.27 3.83 -21.78
CA THR A 217 2.45 2.96 -21.74
C THR A 217 3.30 3.33 -20.53
N ILE A 218 3.75 2.32 -19.78
CA ILE A 218 4.77 2.45 -18.73
C ILE A 218 6.13 2.10 -19.33
N ARG A 219 7.12 2.99 -19.14
CA ARG A 219 8.50 2.76 -19.59
C ARG A 219 9.49 2.99 -18.45
N PHE A 220 10.60 2.26 -18.49
CA PHE A 220 11.76 2.48 -17.63
C PHE A 220 12.82 3.27 -18.42
N ARG A 221 13.19 4.45 -17.93
CA ARG A 221 14.18 5.35 -18.52
C ARG A 221 15.49 5.20 -17.75
N GLY A 222 16.56 4.80 -18.42
CA GLY A 222 17.88 4.62 -17.79
C GLY A 222 18.58 3.32 -18.21
N THR A 223 17.85 2.27 -18.56
CA THR A 223 18.46 1.12 -19.25
C THR A 223 18.61 1.44 -20.73
N SER A 224 19.85 1.65 -21.19
CA SER A 224 20.16 1.41 -22.60
C SER A 224 19.55 0.05 -22.99
N ARG A 225 18.93 -0.06 -24.17
CA ARG A 225 18.27 -1.30 -24.66
C ARG A 225 19.15 -2.56 -24.65
N LEU A 226 20.43 -2.43 -24.27
CA LEU A 226 21.46 -3.46 -24.24
C LEU A 226 21.79 -3.99 -22.83
N SER A 227 21.33 -3.38 -21.73
CA SER A 227 21.74 -3.77 -20.36
C SER A 227 20.85 -4.82 -19.67
N LEU A 228 19.71 -5.21 -20.25
CA LEU A 228 18.89 -6.32 -19.73
C LEU A 228 19.54 -7.71 -19.92
N GLN A 229 20.69 -7.80 -20.59
CA GLN A 229 21.41 -9.06 -20.82
C GLN A 229 22.51 -9.38 -19.80
N LYS A 230 22.80 -8.52 -18.81
CA LYS A 230 23.81 -8.85 -17.79
C LYS A 230 23.25 -8.70 -16.38
N CYS A 231 22.76 -9.83 -15.85
CA CYS A 231 22.68 -10.01 -14.41
C CYS A 231 24.11 -10.20 -13.87
N GLY A 232 24.56 -9.27 -13.02
CA GLY A 232 25.84 -9.37 -12.32
C GLY A 232 26.42 -8.01 -11.98
N HIS A 233 26.09 -7.52 -10.78
CA HIS A 233 26.80 -6.48 -10.01
C HIS A 233 27.49 -5.35 -10.80
N SER A 234 26.87 -4.17 -10.84
CA SER A 234 27.46 -2.86 -10.43
C SER A 234 26.65 -1.68 -10.97
N ASN A 235 26.53 -0.65 -10.13
CA ASN A 235 26.04 0.72 -10.34
C ASN A 235 24.59 0.89 -10.80
N SER A 236 23.71 1.17 -9.82
CA SER A 236 22.32 1.55 -9.97
C SER A 236 22.18 2.92 -10.62
N GLU A 237 22.18 2.98 -11.95
CA GLU A 237 21.47 4.06 -12.62
C GLU A 237 19.98 3.90 -12.31
N GLU A 238 19.45 4.78 -11.46
CA GLU A 238 18.04 4.76 -11.08
C GLU A 238 17.17 4.84 -12.34
N SER A 239 16.44 3.76 -12.60
CA SER A 239 15.55 3.71 -13.75
C SER A 239 14.28 4.50 -13.41
N GLU A 240 14.14 5.69 -14.00
CA GLU A 240 12.95 6.54 -13.87
C GLU A 240 11.78 5.84 -14.58
N ILE A 241 10.64 5.70 -13.90
CA ILE A 241 9.42 5.13 -14.50
C ILE A 241 8.54 6.27 -15.01
N ILE A 242 8.23 6.25 -16.31
CA ILE A 242 7.41 7.27 -16.97
C ILE A 242 6.11 6.68 -17.50
N VAL A 243 5.07 7.53 -17.54
CA VAL A 243 3.78 7.22 -18.17
C VAL A 243 3.57 8.09 -19.40
N GLU A 244 3.42 7.43 -20.54
CA GLU A 244 3.13 8.04 -21.83
C GLU A 244 1.67 7.74 -22.22
N THR A 245 0.87 8.78 -22.43
CA THR A 245 -0.55 8.61 -22.81
C THR A 245 -0.71 8.67 -24.33
N LEU A 246 -1.50 7.77 -24.92
CA LEU A 246 -1.71 7.71 -26.37
C LEU A 246 -2.37 8.99 -26.94
N ALA A 247 -3.18 9.68 -26.14
CA ALA A 247 -3.89 10.90 -26.55
C ALA A 247 -2.97 12.13 -26.68
N GLU A 248 -1.86 12.17 -25.92
CA GLU A 248 -0.92 13.30 -25.93
C GLU A 248 0.54 12.79 -25.86
N PRO A 249 1.06 12.15 -26.92
CA PRO A 249 2.37 11.50 -26.89
C PRO A 249 3.55 12.47 -26.67
N LYS A 250 3.34 13.79 -26.84
CA LYS A 250 4.34 14.83 -26.55
C LYS A 250 4.30 15.35 -25.11
N ASN A 251 3.25 15.04 -24.36
CA ASN A 251 3.11 15.36 -22.94
C ASN A 251 3.39 14.08 -22.15
N VAL A 252 4.68 13.74 -22.01
CA VAL A 252 5.08 12.77 -20.97
C VAL A 252 4.50 13.32 -19.68
N THR A 253 3.62 12.55 -19.02
CA THR A 253 2.98 13.00 -17.78
C THR A 253 4.01 12.95 -16.65
N THR A 254 4.96 13.89 -16.66
CA THR A 254 6.01 14.11 -15.65
C THR A 254 5.43 14.52 -14.29
N ASN A 255 4.10 14.62 -14.20
CA ASN A 255 3.34 14.89 -12.99
C ASN A 255 3.14 13.63 -12.15
N TRP A 256 3.76 12.49 -12.45
CA TRP A 256 3.65 11.28 -11.64
C TRP A 256 5.04 10.71 -11.35
N ARG A 257 5.24 10.25 -10.12
CA ARG A 257 6.44 9.53 -9.72
C ARG A 257 6.04 8.15 -9.24
N PHE A 258 6.91 7.19 -9.49
CA PHE A 258 6.71 5.82 -9.09
C PHE A 258 7.81 5.37 -8.15
N ALA A 259 7.46 4.50 -7.22
CA ALA A 259 8.41 3.62 -6.57
C ALA A 259 7.97 2.19 -6.86
N LEU A 260 8.92 1.34 -7.27
CA LEU A 260 8.73 -0.09 -7.42
C LEU A 260 9.71 -0.80 -6.49
N LEU A 261 9.18 -1.67 -5.63
CA LEU A 261 9.98 -2.41 -4.66
C LEU A 261 9.57 -3.87 -4.58
N GLU A 262 10.52 -4.71 -4.21
CA GLU A 262 10.28 -6.08 -3.78
C GLU A 262 10.21 -6.10 -2.25
N LEU A 263 9.05 -6.51 -1.73
CA LEU A 263 8.77 -6.57 -0.29
C LEU A 263 8.83 -8.02 0.21
N ALA A 264 9.63 -8.24 1.26
CA ALA A 264 9.83 -9.53 1.92
C ALA A 264 10.12 -10.67 0.94
N SER A 265 10.86 -10.39 -0.14
CA SER A 265 11.19 -11.29 -1.26
C SER A 265 10.01 -11.96 -1.98
N SER A 266 8.78 -11.58 -1.66
CA SER A 266 7.56 -12.33 -2.00
C SER A 266 6.54 -11.52 -2.77
N HIS A 267 6.60 -10.19 -2.70
CA HIS A 267 5.64 -9.30 -3.35
C HIS A 267 6.34 -8.21 -4.14
N TYR A 268 5.75 -7.82 -5.26
CA TYR A 268 6.02 -6.54 -5.88
C TYR A 268 5.04 -5.51 -5.37
N VAL A 269 5.54 -4.30 -5.10
CA VAL A 269 4.73 -3.18 -4.65
C VAL A 269 5.06 -1.99 -5.55
N ALA A 270 4.02 -1.43 -6.16
CA ALA A 270 4.13 -0.18 -6.89
C ALA A 270 3.38 0.92 -6.13
N ILE A 271 4.02 2.07 -6.00
CA ILE A 271 3.41 3.28 -5.43
C ILE A 271 3.52 4.37 -6.47
N CYS A 272 2.39 5.00 -6.80
CA CYS A 272 2.31 6.12 -7.72
C CYS A 272 1.79 7.35 -6.98
N VAL A 273 2.53 8.46 -7.06
CA VAL A 273 2.17 9.74 -6.42
C VAL A 273 2.25 10.89 -7.41
N GLU A 274 1.38 11.87 -7.26
CA GLU A 274 1.41 13.07 -8.10
C GLU A 274 2.65 13.93 -7.77
N ASN A 275 3.42 14.28 -8.80
CA ASN A 275 4.54 15.21 -8.76
C ASN A 275 4.03 16.64 -8.90
N LYS A 276 3.66 17.29 -7.78
CA LYS A 276 3.48 18.74 -7.80
C LYS A 276 4.85 19.39 -7.68
N ARG A 277 5.30 20.10 -8.73
CA ARG A 277 6.47 20.99 -8.63
C ARG A 277 6.17 22.12 -7.65
N ILE A 278 6.57 21.95 -6.40
CA ILE A 278 6.44 23.01 -5.39
C ILE A 278 7.57 24.01 -5.63
N LYS A 279 7.23 25.24 -6.00
CA LYS A 279 8.20 26.34 -6.07
C LYS A 279 8.76 26.60 -4.67
N GLY A 280 10.09 26.56 -4.51
CA GLY A 280 10.78 26.97 -3.27
C GLY A 280 10.97 25.90 -2.19
N VAL A 281 10.77 24.61 -2.48
CA VAL A 281 11.13 23.51 -1.57
C VAL A 281 12.50 22.96 -1.95
N GLU A 282 13.36 22.78 -0.95
CA GLU A 282 14.73 22.26 -1.04
C GLU A 282 14.85 20.95 -1.83
N ASN A 283 16.07 20.70 -2.32
CA ASN A 283 16.50 19.62 -3.21
C ASN A 283 16.41 18.19 -2.62
N ASP A 284 15.70 17.98 -1.51
CA ASP A 284 15.67 16.67 -0.86
C ASP A 284 14.98 15.63 -1.73
N PRO A 285 15.60 14.43 -1.87
CA PRO A 285 15.05 13.37 -2.67
C PRO A 285 13.73 12.88 -2.05
N PRO A 286 12.75 12.51 -2.89
CA PRO A 286 11.53 11.88 -2.39
C PRO A 286 11.84 10.63 -1.55
N LEU A 287 11.22 10.55 -0.38
CA LEU A 287 11.49 9.50 0.61
C LEU A 287 10.31 8.54 0.71
N LEU A 288 10.61 7.25 0.82
CA LEU A 288 9.63 6.20 1.08
C LEU A 288 9.91 5.54 2.43
N LYS A 289 8.95 5.64 3.36
CA LYS A 289 8.98 4.90 4.64
C LYS A 289 8.04 3.72 4.62
N VAL A 290 8.57 2.50 4.77
CA VAL A 290 7.80 1.26 4.78
C VAL A 290 7.70 0.75 6.21
N TRP A 291 6.49 0.56 6.70
CA TRP A 291 6.18 0.11 8.05
C TRP A 291 5.43 -1.21 8.00
N LYS A 292 5.89 -2.20 8.75
CA LYS A 292 5.10 -3.37 9.12
C LYS A 292 4.42 -3.09 10.44
N THR A 293 3.15 -3.45 10.58
CA THR A 293 2.41 -3.24 11.82
C THR A 293 1.68 -4.51 12.26
N VAL A 294 1.54 -4.67 13.58
CA VAL A 294 0.51 -5.48 14.22
C VAL A 294 -0.29 -4.46 15.03
N PRO A 295 -1.44 -3.97 14.53
CA PRO A 295 -2.14 -2.85 15.16
C PRO A 295 -2.40 -3.09 16.65
N PHE A 296 -2.10 -2.06 17.46
CA PHE A 296 -2.13 -2.04 18.94
C PHE A 296 -1.06 -2.88 19.66
N ILE A 297 -0.17 -3.57 18.93
CA ILE A 297 0.90 -4.38 19.53
C ILE A 297 2.28 -3.81 19.19
N LYS A 298 2.59 -3.63 17.91
CA LYS A 298 3.90 -3.11 17.48
C LYS A 298 3.88 -2.52 16.07
N ASP A 299 4.79 -1.58 15.84
CA ASP A 299 5.11 -1.00 14.54
C ASP A 299 6.62 -1.13 14.31
N GLU A 300 7.01 -1.51 13.10
CA GLU A 300 8.40 -1.76 12.71
C GLU A 300 8.71 -1.03 11.39
N LEU A 301 9.69 -0.12 11.41
CA LEU A 301 10.15 0.59 10.21
C LEU A 301 11.17 -0.28 9.46
N LEU A 302 10.95 -0.50 8.17
CA LEU A 302 11.69 -1.46 7.35
C LEU A 302 12.45 -0.85 6.16
N SER A 303 12.35 0.47 5.92
CA SER A 303 12.97 1.11 4.74
C SER A 303 14.48 0.93 4.59
N GLU A 304 15.18 0.62 5.68
CA GLU A 304 16.65 0.42 5.71
C GLU A 304 17.04 -1.04 5.95
N THR A 305 16.09 -1.96 5.78
CA THR A 305 16.30 -3.40 6.00
C THR A 305 16.29 -4.16 4.69
N ASP A 306 16.92 -5.33 4.66
CA ASP A 306 16.91 -6.25 3.51
C ASP A 306 15.49 -6.74 3.12
N SER A 307 14.49 -6.49 3.98
CA SER A 307 13.09 -6.80 3.71
C SER A 307 12.48 -5.90 2.63
N VAL A 308 13.09 -4.75 2.34
CA VAL A 308 12.62 -3.81 1.32
C VAL A 308 13.73 -3.61 0.30
N ARG A 309 13.59 -4.23 -0.87
CA ARG A 309 14.53 -4.04 -1.98
C ARG A 309 13.92 -3.09 -3.01
N THR A 310 14.44 -1.88 -3.09
CA THR A 310 14.05 -0.91 -4.13
C THR A 310 14.52 -1.38 -5.50
N ILE A 311 13.59 -1.50 -6.44
CA ILE A 311 13.87 -1.79 -7.86
C ILE A 311 13.97 -0.47 -8.63
N SER A 312 13.10 0.49 -8.32
CA SER A 312 13.11 1.85 -8.84
C SER A 312 12.58 2.78 -7.74
N SER A 313 13.34 3.83 -7.44
CA SER A 313 13.01 4.87 -6.46
C SER A 313 12.16 5.96 -7.12
N PHE A 314 11.55 6.80 -6.28
CA PHE A 314 10.94 8.02 -6.77
C PHE A 314 12.03 8.92 -7.38
N VAL A 315 11.88 9.28 -8.65
CA VAL A 315 12.70 10.29 -9.34
C VAL A 315 11.90 11.58 -9.48
#